data_AF-A0A3D2KER4-F1
#
_entry.id   AF-A0A3D2KER4-F1
#
_cell.length_a   1.000
_cell.length_b   1.000
_cell.length_c   1.000
_cell.angle_alpha   90.00
_cell.angle_beta   90.00
_cell.angle_gamma   90.00
#
_symmetry.space_group_name_H-M   'P 1'
#
loop_
_entity.id
_entity.type
_entity.pdbx_description
1 polymer ?
#
loop_
_entity_poly.entity_id
_entity_poly.type
_entity_poly.pdbx_seq_one_letter_code
_entity_poly.pdbx_strand_id
1 'polypeptide(L)'
;MHIEETDQYKVVCYVDRKDMREHGIQLEDLVNRTPLGRMFITKVSKLCKESTSYKWPDCAYSMQIDVYPDSIGLVFSERIDDYLYNLRQSMVALPKEQAQQLDKMIVMISMAEEEEAREMIRKFEHNVRNLSEN
;
A
#
# COMPACT_ATOMS: atom_id res chain seq x y z
N MET A 1 -16.05 10.79 5.61
CA MET A 1 -14.64 10.60 5.14
C MET A 1 -13.83 11.88 5.24
N HIS A 2 -12.58 11.80 5.69
CA HIS A 2 -11.62 12.91 5.82
C HIS A 2 -10.24 12.49 5.30
N ILE A 3 -9.62 13.30 4.45
CA ILE A 3 -8.30 13.01 3.86
C ILE A 3 -7.27 13.96 4.45
N GLU A 4 -6.14 13.40 4.89
CA GLU A 4 -5.03 14.11 5.50
C GLU A 4 -3.73 13.77 4.76
N GLU A 5 -3.03 14.78 4.25
CA GLU A 5 -1.67 14.65 3.76
C GLU A 5 -0.71 14.57 4.95
N THR A 6 -0.06 13.42 5.14
CA THR A 6 0.97 13.28 6.17
C THR A 6 2.31 13.81 5.68
N ASP A 7 2.62 13.59 4.40
CA ASP A 7 3.76 14.17 3.68
C ASP A 7 3.62 13.98 2.16
N GLN A 8 4.65 14.38 1.39
CA GLN A 8 4.68 14.33 -0.07
C GLN A 8 4.58 12.91 -0.70
N TYR A 9 4.63 11.84 0.10
CA TYR A 9 4.49 10.46 -0.34
C TYR A 9 3.50 9.66 0.49
N LYS A 10 2.78 10.29 1.43
CA LYS A 10 1.90 9.57 2.36
C LYS A 10 0.63 10.35 2.64
N VAL A 11 -0.49 9.64 2.53
CA VAL A 11 -1.82 10.17 2.77
C VAL A 11 -2.63 9.19 3.58
N VAL A 12 -3.51 9.71 4.43
CA VAL A 12 -4.45 8.92 5.20
C VAL A 12 -5.86 9.34 4.84
N CYS A 13 -6.74 8.37 4.57
CA CYS A 13 -8.16 8.61 4.49
C CYS A 13 -8.86 7.99 5.69
N TYR A 14 -9.39 8.84 6.56
CA TYR A 14 -10.22 8.44 7.67
C TYR A 14 -11.66 8.21 7.20
N VAL A 15 -12.19 7.06 7.55
CA VAL A 15 -13.56 6.65 7.23
C VAL A 15 -14.28 6.33 8.53
N ASP A 16 -15.38 7.01 8.78
CA ASP A 16 -16.21 6.74 9.95
C ASP A 16 -16.90 5.39 9.81
N ARG A 17 -16.98 4.63 10.90
CA ARG A 17 -17.67 3.33 10.91
C ARG A 17 -19.16 3.49 10.60
N LYS A 18 -19.74 4.65 10.87
CA LYS A 18 -21.13 4.96 10.48
C LYS A 18 -21.26 4.99 8.95
N ASP A 19 -20.41 5.75 8.27
CA ASP A 19 -20.36 5.81 6.80
C ASP A 19 -20.15 4.42 6.20
N MET A 20 -19.23 3.62 6.76
CA MET A 20 -18.99 2.25 6.31
C MET A 20 -20.25 1.39 6.38
N ARG A 21 -20.98 1.43 7.51
CA ARG A 21 -22.23 0.68 7.70
C ARG A 21 -23.32 1.12 6.74
N GLU A 22 -23.47 2.42 6.50
CA GLU A 22 -24.44 2.98 5.54
C GLU A 22 -24.18 2.49 4.11
N HIS A 23 -22.92 2.23 3.77
CA HIS A 23 -22.51 1.67 2.48
C HIS A 23 -22.38 0.13 2.48
N GLY A 24 -22.74 -0.54 3.57
CA GLY A 24 -22.70 -1.99 3.69
C GLY A 24 -21.30 -2.59 3.72
N ILE A 25 -20.28 -1.80 4.07
CA ILE A 25 -18.87 -2.22 4.13
C ILE A 25 -18.50 -2.49 5.58
N GLN A 26 -17.85 -3.62 5.83
CA GLN A 26 -17.32 -3.97 7.15
C GLN A 26 -15.78 -3.94 7.13
N LEU A 27 -15.15 -3.89 8.30
CA LEU A 27 -13.68 -3.92 8.40
C LEU A 27 -13.14 -5.24 7.82
N GLU A 28 -13.87 -6.32 8.03
CA GLU A 28 -13.59 -7.67 7.55
C GLU A 28 -13.53 -7.73 6.02
N ASP A 29 -14.33 -6.92 5.32
CA ASP A 29 -14.26 -6.82 3.85
C ASP A 29 -12.90 -6.30 3.39
N LEU A 30 -12.35 -5.34 4.11
CA LEU A 30 -11.07 -4.70 3.81
C LEU A 30 -9.92 -5.65 4.13
N VAL A 31 -9.93 -6.23 5.34
CA VAL A 31 -8.89 -7.16 5.83
C VAL A 31 -8.83 -8.41 4.95
N ASN A 32 -9.99 -9.01 4.64
CA ASN A 32 -10.05 -10.22 3.82
C ASN A 32 -9.98 -9.94 2.31
N ARG A 33 -9.92 -8.66 1.91
CA ARG A 33 -9.93 -8.22 0.51
C ARG A 33 -11.09 -8.89 -0.26
N THR A 34 -12.30 -8.83 0.28
CA THR A 34 -13.49 -9.26 -0.47
C THR A 34 -13.64 -8.41 -1.74
N PRO A 35 -14.42 -8.80 -2.76
CA PRO A 35 -14.64 -7.97 -3.95
C PRO A 35 -15.10 -6.54 -3.58
N LEU A 36 -16.01 -6.42 -2.60
CA LEU A 36 -16.47 -5.13 -2.09
C LEU A 36 -15.33 -4.35 -1.42
N GLY A 37 -14.55 -5.01 -0.55
CA GLY A 37 -13.41 -4.36 0.11
C GLY A 37 -12.35 -3.87 -0.88
N ARG A 38 -12.04 -4.65 -1.93
CA ARG A 38 -11.14 -4.23 -3.01
C ARG A 38 -11.68 -3.02 -3.76
N MET A 39 -12.97 -3.05 -4.14
CA MET A 39 -13.60 -1.91 -4.81
C MET A 39 -13.55 -0.65 -3.96
N PHE A 40 -13.76 -0.78 -2.65
CA PHE A 40 -13.69 0.32 -1.71
C PHE A 40 -12.27 0.89 -1.62
N ILE A 41 -11.27 0.04 -1.37
CA ILE A 41 -9.85 0.44 -1.30
C ILE A 41 -9.43 1.16 -2.58
N THR A 42 -9.78 0.63 -3.76
CA THR A 42 -9.46 1.25 -5.05
C THR A 42 -10.10 2.63 -5.19
N LYS A 43 -11.36 2.79 -4.78
CA LYS A 43 -12.05 4.09 -4.81
C LYS A 43 -11.43 5.09 -3.85
N VAL A 44 -11.10 4.67 -2.63
CA VAL A 44 -10.48 5.54 -1.63
C VAL A 44 -9.08 5.95 -2.07
N SER A 45 -8.27 5.01 -2.59
CA SER A 45 -6.94 5.30 -3.12
C SER A 45 -7.01 6.32 -4.27
N LYS A 46 -7.96 6.14 -5.20
CA LYS A 46 -8.20 7.10 -6.29
C LYS A 46 -8.61 8.48 -5.76
N LEU A 47 -9.54 8.52 -4.80
CA LEU A 47 -9.98 9.77 -4.19
C LEU A 47 -8.81 10.49 -3.49
N CYS A 48 -7.94 9.76 -2.81
CA CYS A 48 -6.73 10.34 -2.22
C CYS A 48 -5.84 10.94 -3.30
N LYS A 49 -5.53 10.19 -4.37
CA LYS A 49 -4.74 10.69 -5.51
C LYS A 49 -5.30 11.98 -6.11
N GLU A 50 -6.62 12.07 -6.25
CA GLU A 50 -7.30 13.24 -6.81
C GLU A 50 -7.38 14.43 -5.84
N SER A 51 -7.25 14.17 -4.53
CA SER A 51 -7.41 15.19 -3.48
C SER A 51 -6.08 15.71 -2.93
N THR A 52 -4.95 15.09 -3.28
CA THR A 52 -3.64 15.52 -2.82
C THR A 52 -2.96 16.48 -3.78
N SER A 53 -2.14 17.37 -3.24
CA SER A 53 -1.39 18.39 -3.97
C SER A 53 -0.10 17.86 -4.62
N TYR A 54 0.41 16.71 -4.17
CA TYR A 54 1.63 16.09 -4.69
C TYR A 54 1.37 15.11 -5.83
N LYS A 55 2.36 14.97 -6.70
CA LYS A 55 2.33 13.96 -7.76
C LYS A 55 2.76 12.62 -7.19
N TRP A 56 1.89 11.62 -7.29
CA TRP A 56 2.21 10.26 -6.88
C TRP A 56 3.26 9.66 -7.83
N PRO A 57 4.39 9.15 -7.31
CA PRO A 57 5.39 8.40 -8.08
C PRO A 57 4.86 7.22 -8.92
N ASP A 58 3.68 6.66 -8.61
CA ASP A 58 3.01 5.58 -9.35
C ASP A 58 3.89 4.32 -9.54
N CYS A 59 4.84 4.07 -8.62
CA CYS A 59 5.71 2.90 -8.66
C CYS A 59 5.09 1.69 -7.95
N ALA A 60 4.79 1.88 -6.67
CA ALA A 60 4.14 0.94 -5.76
C ALA A 60 3.75 1.74 -4.52
N TYR A 61 2.64 1.38 -3.89
CA TYR A 61 2.30 1.92 -2.58
C TYR A 61 2.07 0.81 -1.57
N SER A 62 2.50 1.09 -0.35
CA SER A 62 2.14 0.35 0.85
C SER A 62 0.78 0.81 1.35
N MET A 63 -0.06 -0.14 1.76
CA MET A 63 -1.34 0.15 2.42
C MET A 63 -1.32 -0.39 3.85
N GLN A 64 -1.70 0.45 4.79
CA GLN A 64 -1.95 0.08 6.19
C GLN A 64 -3.37 0.48 6.58
N ILE A 65 -3.98 -0.31 7.47
CA ILE A 65 -5.30 -0.03 8.03
C ILE A 65 -5.11 0.23 9.52
N ASP A 66 -5.29 1.48 9.92
CA ASP A 66 -5.35 1.88 11.33
C ASP A 66 -6.79 1.76 11.81
N VAL A 67 -7.00 1.07 12.94
CA VAL A 67 -8.35 0.83 13.47
C VAL A 67 -8.53 1.63 14.73
N TYR A 68 -9.51 2.53 14.71
CA TYR A 68 -9.93 3.34 15.85
C TYR A 68 -11.30 2.87 16.37
N PRO A 69 -11.74 3.35 17.55
CA PRO A 69 -13.06 2.99 18.10
C PRO A 69 -14.21 3.30 17.13
N ASP A 70 -14.22 4.50 16.55
CA ASP A 70 -15.34 4.99 15.72
C ASP A 70 -15.03 5.12 14.23
N SER A 71 -13.76 4.94 13.83
CA SER A 71 -13.30 5.11 12.46
C SER A 71 -12.19 4.13 12.10
N ILE A 72 -11.81 4.14 10.83
CA ILE A 72 -10.59 3.51 10.33
C ILE A 72 -9.76 4.54 9.57
N GLY A 73 -8.43 4.43 9.59
CA GLY A 73 -7.52 5.15 8.72
C GLY A 73 -7.00 4.21 7.63
N LEU A 74 -7.29 4.52 6.37
CA LEU A 74 -6.66 3.88 5.22
C LEU A 74 -5.43 4.70 4.84
N VAL A 75 -4.26 4.18 5.21
CA VAL A 75 -2.97 4.82 4.98
C VAL A 75 -2.38 4.31 3.67
N PHE A 76 -2.10 5.21 2.74
CA PHE A 76 -1.43 4.93 1.48
C PHE A 76 -0.07 5.63 1.49
N SER A 77 1.00 4.87 1.27
CA SER A 77 2.37 5.38 1.32
C SER A 77 3.20 4.91 0.14
N GLU A 78 3.75 5.85 -0.62
CA GLU A 78 4.77 5.63 -1.65
C GLU A 78 6.19 5.94 -1.14
N ARG A 79 6.36 6.01 0.19
CA ARG A 79 7.68 6.04 0.83
C ARG A 79 8.37 4.69 0.60
N ILE A 80 9.62 4.73 0.15
CA ILE A 80 10.45 3.55 -0.05
C ILE A 80 10.59 2.78 1.27
N ASP A 81 10.78 3.45 2.39
CA ASP A 81 10.94 2.81 3.70
C ASP A 81 9.70 1.99 4.11
N ASP A 82 8.50 2.53 3.90
CA ASP A 82 7.25 1.83 4.19
C ASP A 82 7.06 0.62 3.26
N TYR A 83 7.49 0.73 2.00
CA TYR A 83 7.52 -0.39 1.05
C TYR A 83 8.49 -1.50 1.48
N LEU A 84 9.73 -1.14 1.82
CA LEU A 84 10.75 -2.08 2.29
C LEU A 84 10.34 -2.75 3.60
N TYR A 85 9.74 -2.02 4.53
CA TYR A 85 9.18 -2.59 5.75
C TYR A 85 8.16 -3.69 5.44
N ASN A 86 7.21 -3.43 4.53
CA ASN A 86 6.19 -4.41 4.16
C ASN A 86 6.76 -5.63 3.41
N LEU A 87 7.79 -5.44 2.57
CA LEU A 87 8.49 -6.57 1.96
C LEU A 87 9.15 -7.45 3.03
N ARG A 88 9.80 -6.86 4.04
CA ARG A 88 10.40 -7.63 5.16
C ARG A 88 9.36 -8.42 5.93
N GLN A 89 8.17 -7.87 6.16
CA GLN A 89 7.07 -8.61 6.81
C GLN A 89 6.58 -9.78 5.93
N SER A 90 6.55 -9.58 4.61
CA SER A 90 6.14 -10.61 3.65
C SER A 90 7.14 -11.76 3.57
N MET A 91 8.44 -11.50 3.76
CA MET A 91 9.50 -12.52 3.75
C MET A 91 9.27 -13.64 4.77
N VAL A 92 8.60 -13.36 5.89
CA VAL A 92 8.34 -14.34 6.97
C VAL A 92 7.50 -15.52 6.47
N ALA A 93 6.69 -15.30 5.43
CA ALA A 93 5.84 -16.32 4.83
C ALA A 93 6.51 -17.04 3.63
N LEU A 94 7.72 -16.64 3.22
CA LEU A 94 8.37 -17.17 2.02
C LEU A 94 9.28 -18.36 2.33
N PRO A 95 9.47 -19.30 1.38
CA PRO A 95 10.54 -20.28 1.44
C PRO A 95 11.91 -19.61 1.59
N LYS A 96 12.83 -20.26 2.33
CA LYS A 96 14.15 -19.70 2.67
C LYS A 96 14.91 -19.11 1.48
N GLU A 97 14.93 -19.78 0.34
CA GLU A 97 15.62 -19.31 -0.87
C GLU A 97 15.01 -18.02 -1.43
N GLN A 98 13.67 -17.97 -1.53
CA GLN A 98 12.95 -16.77 -1.99
C GLN A 98 13.11 -15.62 -0.99
N ALA A 99 13.08 -15.90 0.31
CA ALA A 99 13.34 -14.90 1.34
C ALA A 99 14.75 -14.31 1.21
N GLN A 100 15.77 -15.14 0.94
CA GLN A 100 17.14 -14.66 0.72
C GLN A 100 17.29 -13.82 -0.55
N GLN A 101 16.57 -14.15 -1.62
CA GLN A 101 16.55 -13.32 -2.84
C GLN A 101 15.89 -11.97 -2.57
N LEU A 102 14.76 -11.97 -1.86
CA LEU A 102 14.04 -10.76 -1.48
C LEU A 102 14.86 -9.86 -0.54
N ASP A 103 15.59 -10.45 0.41
CA ASP A 103 16.49 -9.73 1.32
C ASP A 103 17.59 -8.97 0.56
N LYS A 104 18.25 -9.64 -0.41
CA LYS A 104 19.27 -9.01 -1.27
C LYS A 104 18.69 -7.83 -2.05
N MET A 105 17.48 -7.97 -2.57
CA MET A 105 16.79 -6.90 -3.29
C MET A 105 16.48 -5.72 -2.37
N ILE A 106 15.98 -5.98 -1.16
CA ILE A 106 15.70 -4.95 -0.15
C ILE A 106 16.96 -4.17 0.19
N VAL A 107 18.10 -4.86 0.38
CA VAL A 107 19.39 -4.20 0.63
C VAL A 107 19.79 -3.32 -0.55
N MET A 108 19.71 -3.81 -1.79
CA MET A 108 20.03 -3.01 -2.99
C MET A 108 19.16 -1.75 -3.09
N ILE A 109 17.84 -1.87 -2.90
CA ILE A 109 16.93 -0.72 -2.93
C ILE A 109 17.26 0.28 -1.83
N SER A 110 17.59 -0.19 -0.62
CA SER A 110 17.90 0.69 0.52
C SER A 110 19.21 1.48 0.38
N MET A 111 20.10 1.03 -0.50
CA MET A 111 21.39 1.67 -0.77
C MET A 111 21.37 2.55 -2.03
N ALA A 112 20.31 2.47 -2.83
CA ALA A 112 20.18 3.22 -4.08
C ALA A 112 19.66 4.63 -3.82
N GLU A 113 19.99 5.54 -4.74
CA GLU A 113 19.38 6.88 -4.77
C GLU A 113 17.89 6.77 -5.11
N GLU A 114 17.10 7.77 -4.70
CA GLU A 114 15.63 7.66 -4.72
C GLU A 114 15.04 7.25 -6.08
N GLU A 115 15.47 7.88 -7.19
CA GLU A 115 14.94 7.55 -8.52
C GLU A 115 15.34 6.13 -8.96
N GLU A 116 16.57 5.71 -8.65
CA GLU A 116 17.04 4.36 -8.95
C GLU A 116 16.28 3.32 -8.13
N ALA A 117 16.09 3.57 -6.84
CA ALA A 117 15.29 2.73 -5.94
C ALA A 117 13.85 2.57 -6.46
N ARG A 118 13.21 3.67 -6.90
CA ARG A 118 11.86 3.64 -7.50
C ARG A 118 11.82 2.82 -8.78
N GLU A 119 12.82 2.93 -9.64
CA GLU A 119 12.91 2.14 -10.86
C GLU A 119 13.10 0.64 -10.57
N MET A 120 13.90 0.29 -9.56
CA MET A 120 14.04 -1.09 -9.10
C MET A 120 12.69 -1.65 -8.60
N ILE A 121 11.94 -0.87 -7.83
CA ILE A 121 10.60 -1.24 -7.34
C ILE A 121 9.64 -1.45 -8.52
N ARG A 122 9.60 -0.52 -9.50
CA ARG A 122 8.74 -0.66 -10.70
C ARG A 122 9.01 -1.98 -11.44
N LYS A 123 10.29 -2.31 -11.66
CA LYS A 123 10.70 -3.56 -12.33
C LYS A 123 10.26 -4.79 -11.54
N PHE A 124 10.44 -4.77 -10.23
CA PHE A 124 10.01 -5.86 -9.36
C PHE A 124 8.50 -6.09 -9.44
N GLU A 125 7.70 -5.04 -9.24
CA GLU A 125 6.23 -5.12 -9.31
C GLU A 125 5.73 -5.60 -10.67
N HIS A 126 6.35 -5.11 -11.77
CA HIS A 126 6.02 -5.57 -13.11
C HIS A 126 6.28 -7.07 -13.29
N ASN A 127 7.43 -7.56 -12.83
CA ASN A 127 7.77 -8.98 -12.90
C ASN A 127 6.80 -9.84 -12.08
N VAL A 128 6.44 -9.40 -10.87
CA VAL A 128 5.49 -10.12 -10.01
C VAL A 128 4.10 -10.21 -10.65
N ARG A 129 3.60 -9.12 -11.25
CA ARG A 129 2.30 -9.13 -11.94
C ARG A 129 2.27 -10.09 -13.13
N ASN A 130 3.30 -10.06 -13.98
CA ASN A 130 3.37 -10.93 -15.15
C ASN A 130 3.51 -12.42 -14.79
N LEU A 131 4.09 -12.74 -13.63
CA LEU A 131 4.15 -14.11 -13.13
C LEU A 131 2.78 -14.62 -12.65
N SER A 132 1.87 -13.73 -12.23
CA SER A 132 0.52 -14.10 -11.77
C SER A 132 -0.50 -14.31 -12.90
N GLU A 133 -0.13 -13.97 -14.14
CA GLU A 133 -0.97 -14.11 -15.34
C GLU A 133 -0.63 -15.35 -16.20
N ASN A 134 0.35 -16.16 -15.76
CA ASN A 134 0.72 -17.45 -16.36
C ASN A 134 0.45 -18.61 -15.40
#